data_AF-A0A957HA20-F1
#
_entry.id   AF-A0A957HA20-F1
#
_cell.length_a   1.000
_cell.length_b   1.000
_cell.length_c   1.000
_cell.angle_alpha   90.00
_cell.angle_beta   90.00
_cell.angle_gamma   90.00
#
_symmetry.space_group_name_H-M   'P 1'
#
loop_
_entity.id
_entity.type
_entity.pdbx_description
1 polymer ?
#
loop_
_entity_poly.entity_id
_entity_poly.type
_entity_poly.pdbx_seq_one_letter_code
_entity_poly.pdbx_strand_id
1 'polypeptide(L)' 'MGLLIGNVTIFTNNDQNEMLYGQAVAVEGTRIVAVGPEADLKGCYGAFEQMDGGGRLLMP' A
#
# COMPACT_ATOMS: atom_id res chain seq x y z
N MET A 1 2.58 -5.70 -14.76
CA MET A 1 2.13 -6.55 -13.63
C MET A 1 2.06 -5.64 -12.42
N GLY A 2 0.91 -5.59 -11.77
CA GLY A 2 0.65 -4.72 -10.62
C GLY A 2 0.43 -5.55 -9.36
N LEU A 3 0.86 -5.00 -8.21
CA LEU A 3 0.73 -5.60 -6.89
C LEU A 3 0.05 -4.60 -5.96
N LEU A 4 -1.01 -5.04 -5.28
CA LEU A 4 -1.68 -4.30 -4.21
C LEU A 4 -1.35 -4.99 -2.88
N ILE A 5 -0.59 -4.30 -2.04
CA ILE A 5 -0.23 -4.77 -0.70
C ILE A 5 -1.21 -4.11 0.28
N GLY A 6 -2.16 -4.86 0.82
CA GLY A 6 -3.15 -4.41 1.81
C GLY A 6 -2.74 -4.73 3.24
N ASN A 7 -3.52 -4.23 4.21
CA ASN A 7 -3.33 -4.48 5.63
C ASN A 7 -1.87 -4.30 6.08
N VAL A 8 -1.29 -3.13 5.81
CA VAL A 8 0.08 -2.79 6.22
C VAL A 8 0.11 -1.54 7.10
N THR A 9 1.15 -1.46 7.92
CA THR A 9 1.56 -0.21 8.57
C THR A 9 2.64 0.42 7.71
N ILE A 10 2.42 1.62 7.19
CA ILE A 10 3.35 2.28 6.26
C ILE A 10 4.13 3.34 7.01
N PHE A 11 5.45 3.25 6.98
CA PHE A 11 6.33 4.36 7.33
C PHE A 11 6.65 5.13 6.04
N THR A 12 6.11 6.35 5.90
CA THR A 12 6.22 7.09 4.63
C THR A 12 7.58 7.72 4.42
N ASN A 13 8.35 7.97 5.49
CA ASN A 13 9.61 8.71 5.47
C ASN A 13 9.50 10.05 4.70
N ASN A 14 8.32 10.68 4.75
CA ASN A 14 8.10 12.05 4.27
C ASN A 14 8.57 13.06 5.33
N ASP A 15 8.51 14.36 5.02
CA ASP A 15 8.92 15.42 5.95
C ASP A 15 8.20 15.35 7.31
N GLN A 16 7.02 14.73 7.34
CA GLN A 16 6.18 14.57 8.52
C GLN A 16 6.46 13.26 9.30
N ASN A 17 7.26 12.33 8.76
CA ASN A 17 7.57 11.02 9.34
C ASN A 17 6.32 10.27 9.85
N GLU A 18 5.28 10.23 9.04
CA GLU A 18 4.01 9.66 9.43
C GLU A 18 3.99 8.12 9.36
N MET A 19 3.22 7.54 10.28
CA MET A 19 2.88 6.12 10.30
C MET A 19 1.41 5.96 9.90
N LEU A 20 1.16 5.26 8.80
CA LEU A 20 -0.20 5.00 8.32
C LEU A 20 -0.60 3.56 8.61
N TYR A 21 -1.58 3.36 9.49
CA TYR A 21 -2.00 2.04 9.95
C TYR A 21 -3.13 1.45 9.11
N GLY A 22 -3.05 0.15 8.84
CA GLY A 22 -4.12 -0.58 8.11
C GLY A 22 -4.35 -0.07 6.70
N GLN A 23 -3.32 0.54 6.09
CA GLN A 23 -3.38 1.08 4.74
C GLN A 23 -2.94 0.05 3.70
N ALA A 24 -3.03 0.46 2.44
CA ALA A 24 -2.54 -0.29 1.30
C ALA A 24 -1.63 0.55 0.40
N VAL A 25 -0.81 -0.15 -0.39
CA VAL A 25 0.08 0.40 -1.42
C VAL A 25 -0.15 -0.33 -2.73
N ALA A 26 -0.44 0.41 -3.80
CA ALA A 26 -0.45 -0.13 -5.16
C ALA A 26 0.89 0.16 -5.85
N VAL A 27 1.49 -0.88 -6.39
CA VAL A 27 2.76 -0.85 -7.12
C VAL A 27 2.53 -1.36 -8.54
N GLU A 28 2.98 -0.60 -9.53
CA GLU A 28 2.98 -1.04 -10.93
C GLU A 28 4.42 -1.04 -11.45
N GLY A 29 4.92 -2.24 -11.78
CA GLY A 29 6.32 -2.42 -12.15
C GLY A 29 7.26 -2.00 -11.02
N THR A 30 7.97 -0.89 -11.20
CA THR A 30 8.93 -0.34 -10.23
C THR A 30 8.45 0.94 -9.55
N ARG A 31 7.18 1.29 -9.68
CA ARG A 31 6.62 2.55 -9.17
C ARG A 31 5.47 2.31 -8.22
N ILE A 32 5.46 3.02 -7.11
CA ILE A 32 4.27 3.20 -6.28
C ILE A 32 3.32 4.13 -7.06
N VAL A 33 2.12 3.65 -7.35
CA VAL A 33 1.10 4.40 -8.10
C VAL A 33 -0.01 4.95 -7.19
N ALA A 34 -0.20 4.36 -6.00
CA ALA A 34 -1.09 4.89 -4.97
C ALA A 34 -0.74 4.37 -3.57
N VAL A 35 -1.08 5.16 -2.56
CA VAL A 35 -1.06 4.81 -1.14
C VAL A 35 -2.35 5.34 -0.52
N GLY A 36 -3.01 4.54 0.33
CA GLY A 36 -4.25 4.98 0.98
C GLY A 36 -5.09 3.85 1.56
N PRO A 37 -6.40 4.11 1.82
CA PRO A 37 -7.32 3.13 2.38
C PRO A 37 -7.43 1.88 1.52
N GLU A 38 -7.31 0.72 2.14
CA GLU A 38 -7.34 -0.56 1.43
C GLU A 38 -8.64 -0.75 0.62
N ALA A 39 -9.78 -0.32 1.16
CA ALA A 39 -11.07 -0.40 0.46
C ALA A 39 -11.07 0.41 -0.84
N ASP A 40 -10.51 1.62 -0.80
CA ASP A 40 -10.44 2.52 -1.96
C ASP A 40 -9.50 1.94 -3.02
N LEU A 41 -8.31 1.47 -2.61
CA LEU A 41 -7.36 0.88 -3.56
C LEU A 41 -7.86 -0.45 -4.13
N LYS A 42 -8.58 -1.28 -3.37
CA LYS A 42 -9.20 -2.50 -3.90
C LYS A 42 -10.25 -2.18 -4.97
N GLY A 43 -10.98 -1.07 -4.83
CA GLY A 43 -11.92 -0.58 -5.85
C GLY A 43 -11.21 -0.15 -7.14
N CYS A 44 -10.09 0.56 -7.03
CA CYS A 44 -9.36 1.10 -8.19
C CYS A 44 -8.42 0.08 -8.86
N TYR A 45 -7.81 -0.82 -8.08
CA TYR A 45 -6.75 -1.73 -8.51
C TYR A 45 -7.14 -3.21 -8.36
N GLY A 46 -8.43 -3.53 -8.46
CA GLY A 46 -8.93 -4.90 -8.27
C GLY A 46 -8.33 -5.95 -9.23
N ALA A 47 -7.72 -5.52 -10.34
CA ALA A 47 -7.02 -6.39 -11.28
C ALA A 47 -5.54 -6.67 -10.90
N PHE A 48 -5.01 -6.02 -9.86
CA PHE A 48 -3.65 -6.25 -9.37
C PHE A 48 -3.59 -7.54 -8.56
N GLU A 49 -2.41 -8.14 -8.49
CA GLU A 49 -2.14 -9.21 -7.54
C GLU A 49 -2.35 -8.70 -6.12
N GLN A 50 -3.06 -9.44 -5.29
CA GLN A 50 -3.42 -9.04 -3.94
C GLN A 50 -2.49 -9.73 -2.93
N MET A 51 -1.85 -8.94 -2.08
CA MET A 51 -1.02 -9.43 -0.99
C MET A 51 -1.50 -8.85 0.34
N ASP A 52 -1.78 -9.72 1.32
CA ASP A 52 -2.07 -9.31 2.69
C ASP A 52 -0.76 -9.18 3.47
N GLY A 53 -0.46 -7.96 3.93
CA GLY A 53 0.71 -7.67 4.74
C GLY A 53 0.62 -8.13 6.19
N GLY A 54 -0.57 -8.46 6.69
CA GLY A 54 -0.79 -8.96 8.06
C GLY A 54 -0.52 -7.92 9.16
N GLY A 55 -0.71 -6.63 8.86
CA GLY A 55 -0.40 -5.50 9.72
C GLY A 55 1.09 -5.16 9.81
N ARG A 56 1.96 -5.84 9.05
CA ARG A 56 3.41 -5.64 9.10
C ARG A 56 3.83 -4.25 8.64
N LEU A 57 5.01 -3.85 9.09
CA LEU A 57 5.64 -2.59 8.71
C LEU A 57 6.17 -2.67 7.26
N LEU A 58 5.72 -1.74 6.42
CA LEU A 58 6.23 -1.47 5.10
C LEU A 58 7.08 -0.20 5.17
N MET A 59 8.35 -0.31 4.76
CA MET A 59 9.31 0.78 4.76
C MET A 59 9.86 1.03 3.34
N PRO A 60 10.32 2.27 3.04
CA PRO A 60 10.99 2.59 1.78
C PRO A 60 12.32 1.86 1.58
#